data_AF-A0AAV4BIX8-F1
#
_entry.id   AF-A0AAV4BIX8-F1
#
_cell.length_a   1.000
_cell.length_b   1.000
_cell.length_c   1.000
_cell.angle_alpha   90.00
_cell.angle_beta   90.00
_cell.angle_gamma   90.00
#
_symmetry.space_group_name_H-M   'P 1'
#
loop_
_entity.id
_entity.type
_entity.pdbx_description
1 polymer ?
#
loop_
_entity_poly.entity_id
_entity_poly.type
_entity_poly.pdbx_seq_one_letter_code
_entity_poly.pdbx_strand_id
1 'polypeptide(L)'
;MKVRQIYILAPYLSNTDENMKKATHEVAIEDKNIAERLDLTDRIETTAKKEAFITLKDHKPKFQNKPTCRLINPCKPELGKVSEQKISQIINEVKAKTDTHQWKNTAEVVAWFNNIKNKNAHSMFSFDICDFYPSISLELLNRSLDYTAMFTHISSEDRHIITHTKKTTLYKKGDSWRKLASDFDVTMGSFDGAETCELVGLYLLSQLKNLNIIVGLYRDDGLAVTTQSAREAESTKKKICKIFKDNGLNITIEANKKAVDFLDISFDLRTGTHLKHDFTNTIPPLGSPTK
;
A
#
# COMPACT_ATOMS: atom_id res chain seq x y z
N MET A 1 -0.03 -9.30 29.08
CA MET A 1 -0.20 -9.27 27.61
C MET A 1 -1.66 -9.30 27.10
N LYS A 2 -2.70 -9.18 27.95
CA LYS A 2 -4.11 -9.21 27.51
C LYS A 2 -4.71 -7.85 27.07
N VAL A 3 -4.06 -6.73 27.39
CA VAL A 3 -4.66 -5.38 27.24
C VAL A 3 -4.44 -4.76 25.83
N ARG A 4 -3.60 -5.34 24.96
CA ARG A 4 -3.26 -4.74 23.65
C ARG A 4 -3.86 -5.41 22.42
N GLN A 5 -4.41 -6.63 22.54
CA GLN A 5 -5.12 -7.27 21.42
C GLN A 5 -6.45 -6.55 21.07
N ILE A 6 -7.04 -5.86 22.05
CA ILE A 6 -8.36 -5.19 21.91
C ILE A 6 -8.32 -4.00 20.95
N TYR A 7 -7.18 -3.32 20.75
CA TYR A 7 -7.10 -2.13 19.88
C TYR A 7 -6.90 -2.44 18.40
N ILE A 8 -6.35 -3.60 18.03
CA ILE A 8 -6.08 -3.95 16.61
C ILE A 8 -7.33 -4.54 15.95
N LEU A 9 -8.14 -5.24 16.73
CA LEU A 9 -9.47 -5.68 16.32
C LEU A 9 -10.54 -4.62 16.59
N ALA A 10 -10.22 -3.47 17.18
CA ALA A 10 -11.21 -2.40 17.43
C ALA A 10 -11.98 -1.94 16.18
N PRO A 11 -11.42 -1.96 14.95
CA PRO A 11 -12.18 -1.70 13.73
C PRO A 11 -13.05 -2.87 13.26
N TYR A 12 -13.02 -4.03 13.94
CA TYR A 12 -13.65 -5.28 13.53
C TYR A 12 -14.60 -5.79 14.61
N LEU A 13 -15.81 -6.18 14.23
CA LEU A 13 -16.76 -6.82 15.15
C LEU A 13 -16.60 -8.34 15.11
N SER A 14 -16.52 -8.97 16.28
CA SER A 14 -16.91 -10.37 16.45
C SER A 14 -18.41 -10.41 16.50
N ASN A 15 -19.03 -11.39 15.83
CA ASN A 15 -19.85 -12.40 16.50
C ASN A 15 -20.93 -12.99 15.59
N THR A 16 -21.40 -14.15 16.07
CA THR A 16 -22.68 -14.89 16.03
C THR A 16 -23.96 -14.32 15.35
N ASP A 17 -23.91 -13.25 14.57
CA ASP A 17 -25.10 -12.59 14.01
C ASP A 17 -25.51 -13.21 12.65
N GLU A 18 -26.79 -13.60 12.50
CA GLU A 18 -27.31 -14.25 11.28
C GLU A 18 -27.15 -13.38 10.02
N ASN A 19 -27.25 -12.06 10.18
CA ASN A 19 -27.07 -11.09 9.10
C ASN A 19 -25.66 -11.17 8.48
N MET A 20 -24.63 -11.51 9.26
CA MET A 20 -23.27 -11.66 8.75
C MET A 20 -23.01 -13.01 8.07
N LYS A 21 -23.68 -14.09 8.52
CA LYS A 21 -23.68 -15.37 7.79
C LYS A 21 -24.28 -15.16 6.40
N LYS A 22 -25.39 -14.42 6.32
CA LYS A 22 -26.01 -14.04 5.05
C LYS A 22 -25.06 -13.24 4.17
N ALA A 23 -24.41 -12.19 4.69
CA ALA A 23 -23.48 -11.38 3.89
C ALA A 23 -22.22 -12.15 3.43
N THR A 24 -21.73 -13.11 4.22
CA THR A 24 -20.60 -13.97 3.82
C THR A 24 -21.03 -14.98 2.77
N HIS A 25 -22.25 -15.49 2.88
CA HIS A 25 -22.86 -16.34 1.89
C HIS A 25 -23.10 -15.60 0.56
N GLU A 26 -23.56 -14.35 0.60
CA GLU A 26 -23.73 -13.49 -0.58
C GLU A 26 -22.40 -13.25 -1.32
N VAL A 27 -21.30 -13.01 -0.58
CA VAL A 27 -19.96 -12.88 -1.20
C VAL A 27 -19.56 -14.19 -1.89
N ALA A 28 -19.77 -15.34 -1.25
CA ALA A 28 -19.43 -16.64 -1.83
C ALA A 28 -20.31 -17.01 -3.04
N ILE A 29 -21.59 -16.62 -3.02
CA ILE A 29 -22.48 -16.78 -4.18
C ILE A 29 -21.96 -15.94 -5.35
N GLU A 30 -21.62 -14.67 -5.09
CA GLU A 30 -21.14 -13.81 -6.16
C GLU A 30 -19.76 -14.25 -6.67
N ASP A 31 -18.89 -14.78 -5.81
CA ASP A 31 -17.63 -15.41 -6.24
C ASP A 31 -17.90 -16.53 -7.26
N LYS A 32 -18.89 -17.38 -6.97
CA LYS A 32 -19.29 -18.47 -7.85
C LYS A 32 -19.87 -17.94 -9.17
N ASN A 33 -20.76 -16.94 -9.12
CA ASN A 33 -21.35 -16.33 -10.31
C ASN A 33 -20.29 -15.72 -11.22
N ILE A 34 -19.30 -15.01 -10.64
CA ILE A 34 -18.17 -14.46 -11.40
C ILE A 34 -17.34 -15.60 -12.01
N ALA A 35 -17.03 -16.64 -11.25
CA ALA A 35 -16.28 -17.79 -11.77
C ALA A 35 -17.02 -18.52 -12.90
N GLU A 36 -18.35 -18.64 -12.82
CA GLU A 36 -19.20 -19.19 -13.89
C GLU A 36 -19.18 -18.31 -15.14
N ARG A 37 -19.31 -16.99 -15.01
CA ARG A 37 -19.23 -16.05 -16.15
C ARG A 37 -17.87 -16.07 -16.84
N LEU A 38 -16.80 -16.27 -16.08
CA LEU A 38 -15.43 -16.31 -16.60
C LEU A 38 -15.00 -17.70 -17.10
N ASP A 39 -15.86 -18.72 -16.98
CA ASP A 39 -15.53 -20.12 -17.29
C ASP A 39 -14.29 -20.62 -16.50
N LEU A 40 -14.26 -20.31 -15.21
CA LEU A 40 -13.17 -20.63 -14.28
C LEU A 40 -13.62 -21.50 -13.09
N THR A 41 -14.81 -22.09 -13.17
CA THR A 41 -15.40 -22.87 -12.06
C THR A 41 -14.57 -24.09 -11.65
N ASP A 42 -13.82 -24.67 -12.58
CA ASP A 42 -12.89 -25.78 -12.37
C ASP A 42 -11.51 -25.33 -11.86
N ARG A 43 -11.22 -24.03 -11.90
CA ARG A 43 -9.91 -23.43 -11.57
C ARG A 43 -9.90 -22.56 -10.32
N ILE A 44 -11.07 -22.12 -9.85
CA ILE A 44 -11.23 -21.28 -8.67
C ILE A 44 -11.83 -22.12 -7.55
N GLU A 45 -11.02 -22.40 -6.54
CA GLU A 45 -11.50 -23.06 -5.33
C GLU A 45 -12.28 -22.11 -4.43
N THR A 46 -13.15 -22.69 -3.59
CA THR A 46 -13.82 -21.94 -2.54
C THR A 46 -12.79 -21.41 -1.54
N THR A 47 -12.93 -20.15 -1.15
CA THR A 47 -12.02 -19.49 -0.20
C THR A 47 -11.87 -20.30 1.11
N ALA A 48 -10.65 -20.75 1.38
CA ALA A 48 -10.34 -21.47 2.61
C ALA A 48 -10.45 -20.56 3.84
N LYS A 49 -11.17 -21.01 4.87
CA LYS A 49 -11.27 -20.33 6.17
C LYS A 49 -9.98 -20.54 6.95
N LYS A 50 -9.20 -19.47 7.14
CA LYS A 50 -7.91 -19.47 7.84
C LYS A 50 -7.94 -18.46 8.99
N GLU A 51 -7.38 -18.83 10.13
CA GLU A 51 -7.33 -17.95 11.30
C GLU A 51 -6.46 -16.71 11.05
N ALA A 52 -7.03 -15.53 11.26
CA ALA A 52 -6.29 -14.29 11.36
C ALA A 52 -5.33 -14.31 12.56
N PHE A 53 -4.19 -13.66 12.39
CA PHE A 53 -3.17 -13.55 13.42
C PHE A 53 -2.53 -12.16 13.42
N ILE A 54 -1.90 -11.83 14.53
CA ILE A 54 -1.27 -10.52 14.74
C ILE A 54 0.23 -10.73 14.78
N THR A 55 0.96 -9.95 14.00
CA THR A 55 2.43 -9.89 14.03
C THR A 55 2.87 -8.59 14.71
N LEU A 56 4.04 -8.61 15.36
CA LEU A 56 4.63 -7.44 15.99
C LEU A 56 5.58 -6.75 15.00
N LYS A 57 5.55 -5.42 14.94
CA LYS A 57 6.55 -4.61 14.22
C LYS A 57 7.71 -4.30 15.16
N ASP A 58 8.64 -5.24 15.30
CA ASP A 58 9.82 -5.16 16.15
C ASP A 58 10.89 -4.15 15.68
N HIS A 59 10.90 -3.84 14.39
CA HIS A 59 11.79 -2.86 13.77
C HIS A 59 11.37 -1.39 13.95
N LYS A 60 10.20 -1.08 14.53
CA LYS A 60 9.73 0.32 14.65
C LYS A 60 10.31 1.02 15.89
N PRO A 61 10.58 2.34 15.84
CA PRO A 61 11.06 3.10 16.99
C PRO A 61 10.15 2.92 18.21
N LYS A 62 10.73 2.87 19.40
CA LYS A 62 10.02 2.66 20.68
C LYS A 62 9.34 1.29 20.80
N PHE A 63 9.77 0.26 20.05
CA PHE A 63 9.23 -1.11 20.17
C PHE A 63 9.16 -1.63 21.61
N GLN A 64 10.16 -1.34 22.46
CA GLN A 64 10.16 -1.77 23.87
C GLN A 64 9.01 -1.15 24.68
N ASN A 65 8.62 0.09 24.37
CA ASN A 65 7.67 0.87 25.19
C ASN A 65 6.26 0.91 24.55
N LYS A 66 6.21 1.00 23.22
CA LYS A 66 5.00 1.11 22.41
C LYS A 66 5.09 0.18 21.18
N PRO A 67 5.11 -1.16 21.38
CA PRO A 67 5.04 -2.09 20.26
C PRO A 67 3.80 -1.80 19.42
N THR A 68 4.01 -1.71 18.12
CA THR A 68 2.95 -1.64 17.11
C THR A 68 2.80 -3.03 16.49
N CYS A 69 1.60 -3.33 15.99
CA CYS A 69 1.28 -4.63 15.45
C CYS A 69 0.69 -4.52 14.05
N ARG A 70 0.61 -5.65 13.35
CA ARG A 70 -0.07 -5.80 12.06
C ARG A 70 -1.02 -6.99 12.13
N LEU A 71 -2.29 -6.74 11.79
CA LEU A 71 -3.27 -7.80 11.56
C LEU A 71 -2.99 -8.45 10.20
N ILE A 72 -2.89 -9.77 10.17
CA ILE A 72 -2.73 -10.55 8.94
C ILE A 72 -4.04 -11.31 8.71
N ASN A 73 -4.63 -11.10 7.53
CA ASN A 73 -5.75 -11.89 7.04
C ASN A 73 -5.24 -12.95 6.04
N PRO A 74 -5.13 -14.23 6.44
CA PRO A 74 -4.74 -15.28 5.51
C PRO A 74 -5.89 -15.77 4.61
N CYS A 75 -7.12 -15.31 4.84
CA CYS A 75 -8.25 -15.62 3.96
C CYS A 75 -8.17 -14.73 2.73
N LYS A 76 -7.81 -15.33 1.60
CA LYS A 76 -7.67 -14.64 0.31
C LYS A 76 -8.63 -15.28 -0.68
N PRO A 77 -9.62 -14.53 -1.20
CA PRO A 77 -10.45 -15.03 -2.28
C PRO A 77 -9.60 -15.36 -3.50
N GLU A 78 -9.79 -16.53 -4.10
CA GLU A 78 -9.04 -16.98 -5.28
C GLU A 78 -9.30 -16.08 -6.50
N LEU A 79 -10.51 -15.49 -6.59
CA LEU A 79 -10.81 -14.42 -7.55
C LEU A 79 -9.89 -13.21 -7.43
N GLY A 80 -9.22 -13.01 -6.29
CA GLY A 80 -8.17 -12.03 -6.13
C GLY A 80 -7.05 -12.19 -7.17
N LYS A 81 -6.75 -13.41 -7.64
CA LYS A 81 -5.77 -13.63 -8.72
C LYS A 81 -6.24 -13.09 -10.07
N VAL A 82 -7.55 -13.15 -10.33
CA VAL A 82 -8.15 -12.57 -11.54
C VAL A 82 -8.10 -11.05 -11.45
N SER A 83 -8.43 -10.49 -10.29
CA SER A 83 -8.31 -9.06 -10.03
C SER A 83 -6.85 -8.58 -10.19
N GLU A 84 -5.89 -9.31 -9.64
CA GLU A 84 -4.45 -9.02 -9.74
C GLU A 84 -4.01 -8.89 -11.20
N GLN A 85 -4.40 -9.84 -12.06
CA GLN A 85 -4.10 -9.81 -13.48
C GLN A 85 -4.72 -8.62 -14.20
N LYS A 86 -5.99 -8.33 -13.92
CA LYS A 86 -6.72 -7.19 -14.52
C LYS A 86 -6.11 -5.85 -14.10
N ILE A 87 -5.85 -5.66 -12.81
CA ILE A 87 -5.23 -4.43 -12.30
C ILE A 87 -3.81 -4.27 -12.88
N SER A 88 -3.04 -5.36 -12.96
CA SER A 88 -1.70 -5.34 -13.57
C SER A 88 -1.72 -4.90 -15.03
N GLN A 89 -2.69 -5.39 -15.82
CA GLN A 89 -2.88 -4.97 -17.21
C GLN A 89 -3.18 -3.47 -17.29
N ILE A 90 -4.14 -2.99 -16.48
CA ILE A 90 -4.51 -1.57 -16.40
C ILE A 90 -3.28 -0.70 -16.06
N ILE A 91 -2.53 -1.07 -15.03
CA ILE A 91 -1.32 -0.36 -14.60
C ILE A 91 -0.31 -0.28 -15.74
N ASN A 92 -0.02 -1.40 -16.40
CA ASN A 92 0.98 -1.43 -17.47
C ASN A 92 0.57 -0.52 -18.65
N GLU A 93 -0.71 -0.53 -19.03
CA GLU A 93 -1.22 0.35 -20.09
C GLU A 93 -1.19 1.82 -19.71
N VAL A 94 -1.57 2.16 -18.47
CA VAL A 94 -1.52 3.54 -17.98
C VAL A 94 -0.08 4.02 -17.91
N LYS A 95 0.85 3.22 -17.40
CA LYS A 95 2.29 3.55 -17.35
C LYS A 95 2.90 3.74 -18.74
N ALA A 96 2.45 2.98 -19.74
CA ALA A 96 2.91 3.18 -21.12
C ALA A 96 2.42 4.51 -21.73
N LYS A 97 1.31 5.06 -21.24
CA LYS A 97 0.66 6.28 -21.74
C LYS A 97 0.94 7.51 -20.87
N THR A 98 1.57 7.33 -19.71
CA THR A 98 1.80 8.39 -18.73
C THR A 98 3.27 8.45 -18.33
N ASP A 99 3.79 9.66 -18.20
CA ASP A 99 5.11 9.88 -17.62
C ASP A 99 4.99 9.94 -16.09
N THR A 100 5.01 8.76 -15.44
CA THR A 100 4.89 8.62 -13.99
C THR A 100 6.07 7.84 -13.41
N HIS A 101 6.68 8.36 -12.35
CA HIS A 101 7.75 7.67 -11.61
C HIS A 101 7.18 6.70 -10.57
N GLN A 102 6.41 5.71 -11.03
CA GLN A 102 5.99 4.62 -10.15
C GLN A 102 7.01 3.50 -10.20
N TRP A 103 7.81 3.39 -9.14
CA TRP A 103 8.93 2.45 -9.06
C TRP A 103 8.49 1.06 -8.62
N LYS A 104 9.09 0.03 -9.20
CA LYS A 104 8.86 -1.38 -8.83
C LYS A 104 9.93 -1.98 -7.93
N ASN A 105 11.08 -1.32 -7.80
CA ASN A 105 12.20 -1.81 -7.00
C ASN A 105 13.21 -0.68 -6.74
N THR A 106 14.17 -0.95 -5.88
CA THR A 106 15.25 -0.02 -5.52
C THR A 106 16.13 0.39 -6.71
N ALA A 107 16.32 -0.48 -7.70
CA ALA A 107 17.15 -0.17 -8.86
C ALA A 107 16.52 0.94 -9.73
N GLU A 108 15.19 0.95 -9.87
CA GLU A 108 14.48 2.03 -10.57
C GLU A 108 14.59 3.37 -9.85
N VAL A 109 14.55 3.37 -8.51
CA VAL A 109 14.76 4.59 -7.70
C VAL A 109 16.18 5.11 -7.85
N VAL A 110 17.17 4.20 -7.83
CA VAL A 110 18.59 4.54 -8.06
C VAL A 110 18.79 5.12 -9.46
N ALA A 111 18.20 4.51 -10.49
CA ALA A 111 18.26 5.02 -11.85
C ALA A 111 17.65 6.43 -11.95
N TRP A 112 16.48 6.63 -11.34
CA TRP A 112 15.85 7.95 -11.24
C TRP A 112 16.77 8.97 -10.55
N PHE A 113 17.34 8.63 -9.40
CA PHE A 113 18.26 9.50 -8.67
C PHE A 113 19.49 9.87 -9.50
N ASN A 114 20.09 8.90 -10.17
CA ASN A 114 21.28 9.10 -10.99
C ASN A 114 21.01 10.07 -12.15
N ASN A 115 19.80 10.04 -12.73
CA ASN A 115 19.39 10.93 -13.81
C ASN A 115 19.10 12.39 -13.37
N ILE A 116 19.04 12.69 -12.07
CA ILE A 116 18.89 14.07 -11.58
C ILE A 116 20.15 14.88 -11.93
N LYS A 117 19.98 15.93 -12.72
CA LYS A 117 21.05 16.89 -13.06
C LYS A 117 21.19 17.93 -11.95
N ASN A 118 22.39 18.49 -11.78
CA ASN A 118 22.66 19.56 -10.80
C ASN A 118 22.13 19.22 -9.39
N LYS A 119 22.43 18.02 -8.89
CA LYS A 119 21.92 17.48 -7.61
C LYS A 119 22.11 18.45 -6.44
N ASN A 120 23.23 19.17 -6.40
CA ASN A 120 23.54 20.18 -5.37
C ASN A 120 22.49 21.30 -5.25
N ALA A 121 21.86 21.68 -6.37
CA ALA A 121 20.83 22.71 -6.41
C ALA A 121 19.46 22.24 -5.88
N HIS A 122 19.29 20.93 -5.69
CA HIS A 122 18.03 20.33 -5.27
C HIS A 122 17.98 20.11 -3.75
N SER A 123 16.77 20.01 -3.20
CA SER A 123 16.48 19.41 -1.90
C SER A 123 15.42 18.32 -2.06
N MET A 124 15.32 17.43 -1.09
CA MET A 124 14.44 16.27 -1.14
C MET A 124 13.26 16.39 -0.17
N PHE A 125 12.16 15.79 -0.60
CA PHE A 125 11.07 15.36 0.25
C PHE A 125 11.10 13.84 0.36
N SER A 126 10.95 13.31 1.56
CA SER A 126 10.65 11.90 1.79
C SER A 126 9.34 11.82 2.56
N PHE A 127 8.45 10.93 2.13
CA PHE A 127 7.17 10.75 2.81
C PHE A 127 6.72 9.29 2.77
N ASP A 128 5.96 8.91 3.79
CA ASP A 128 5.43 7.56 3.98
C ASP A 128 3.92 7.67 4.22
N ILE A 129 3.14 6.91 3.44
CA ILE A 129 1.68 6.85 3.58
C ILE A 129 1.34 5.95 4.76
N CYS A 130 0.80 6.56 5.81
CA CYS A 130 0.44 5.85 7.04
C CYS A 130 -0.62 4.78 6.76
N ASP A 131 -0.27 3.52 7.04
CA ASP A 131 -1.18 2.37 6.93
C ASP A 131 -1.87 2.29 5.56
N PHE A 132 -1.12 2.52 4.48
CA PHE A 132 -1.67 2.74 3.13
C PHE A 132 -2.74 1.74 2.70
N TYR A 133 -2.44 0.44 2.76
CA TYR A 133 -3.36 -0.64 2.37
C TYR A 133 -4.75 -0.49 3.05
N PRO A 134 -4.87 -0.62 4.39
CA PRO A 134 -6.18 -0.51 5.05
C PRO A 134 -6.77 0.90 5.04
N SER A 135 -6.00 1.93 4.65
CA SER A 135 -6.46 3.31 4.47
C SER A 135 -7.06 3.59 3.09
N ILE A 136 -6.86 2.73 2.10
CA ILE A 136 -7.57 2.86 0.82
C ILE A 136 -9.06 2.63 1.08
N SER A 137 -9.89 3.60 0.71
CA SER A 137 -11.36 3.48 0.74
C SER A 137 -11.91 3.03 -0.61
N LEU A 138 -13.13 2.51 -0.64
CA LEU A 138 -13.84 2.19 -1.88
C LEU A 138 -13.97 3.44 -2.78
N GLU A 139 -14.23 4.60 -2.19
CA GLU A 139 -14.29 5.88 -2.91
C GLU A 139 -12.94 6.25 -3.56
N LEU A 140 -11.83 6.08 -2.83
CA LEU A 140 -10.49 6.32 -3.39
C LEU A 140 -10.17 5.34 -4.52
N LEU A 141 -10.51 4.06 -4.35
CA LEU A 141 -10.34 3.05 -5.40
C LEU A 141 -11.15 3.42 -6.65
N ASN A 142 -12.42 3.79 -6.50
CA ASN A 142 -13.28 4.16 -7.63
C ASN A 142 -12.74 5.39 -8.37
N ARG A 143 -12.32 6.45 -7.66
CA ARG A 143 -11.68 7.62 -8.30
C ARG A 143 -10.39 7.24 -9.04
N SER A 144 -9.64 6.28 -8.52
CA SER A 144 -8.42 5.79 -9.18
C SER A 144 -8.74 4.97 -10.43
N LEU A 145 -9.82 4.18 -10.40
CA LEU A 145 -10.33 3.48 -11.59
C LEU A 145 -10.86 4.47 -12.64
N ASP A 146 -11.53 5.54 -12.23
CA ASP A 146 -12.00 6.59 -13.14
C ASP A 146 -10.85 7.32 -13.82
N TYR A 147 -9.81 7.65 -13.06
CA TYR A 147 -8.57 8.22 -13.62
C TYR A 147 -7.91 7.27 -14.62
N THR A 148 -7.73 6.00 -14.27
CA THR A 148 -7.06 5.02 -15.15
C THR A 148 -7.90 4.70 -16.40
N ALA A 149 -9.23 4.74 -16.31
CA ALA A 149 -10.13 4.58 -17.45
C ALA A 149 -10.00 5.70 -18.51
N MET A 150 -9.34 6.82 -18.19
CA MET A 150 -8.98 7.84 -19.20
C MET A 150 -7.91 7.35 -20.17
N PHE A 151 -7.16 6.31 -19.82
CA PHE A 151 -6.02 5.81 -20.60
C PHE A 151 -6.24 4.41 -21.15
N THR A 152 -7.09 3.59 -20.52
CA THR A 152 -7.38 2.22 -20.95
C THR A 152 -8.87 1.90 -20.80
N HIS A 153 -9.35 0.91 -21.54
CA HIS A 153 -10.71 0.43 -21.37
C HIS A 153 -10.80 -0.43 -20.09
N ILE A 154 -11.71 -0.06 -19.19
CA ILE A 154 -12.03 -0.85 -17.99
C ILE A 154 -13.51 -1.16 -18.06
N SER A 155 -13.86 -2.43 -18.27
CA SER A 155 -15.26 -2.85 -18.37
C SER A 155 -15.97 -2.75 -17.02
N SER A 156 -17.30 -2.74 -17.05
CA SER A 156 -18.11 -2.82 -15.81
C SER A 156 -17.84 -4.12 -15.05
N GLU A 157 -17.60 -5.22 -15.75
CA GLU A 157 -17.23 -6.50 -15.15
C GLU A 157 -15.86 -6.45 -14.48
N ASP A 158 -14.86 -5.80 -15.11
CA ASP A 158 -13.54 -5.62 -14.48
C ASP A 158 -13.64 -4.82 -13.19
N ARG A 159 -14.38 -3.70 -13.21
CA ARG A 159 -14.61 -2.88 -12.00
C ARG A 159 -15.33 -3.67 -10.92
N HIS A 160 -16.32 -4.48 -11.31
CA HIS A 160 -17.03 -5.33 -10.37
C HIS A 160 -16.11 -6.36 -9.73
N ILE A 161 -15.28 -7.08 -10.51
CA ILE A 161 -14.32 -8.05 -10.00
C ILE A 161 -13.31 -7.38 -9.05
N ILE A 162 -12.76 -6.23 -9.45
CA ILE A 162 -11.77 -5.47 -8.66
C ILE A 162 -12.36 -5.02 -7.33
N THR A 163 -13.59 -4.51 -7.32
CA THR A 163 -14.23 -4.04 -6.07
C THR A 163 -14.75 -5.19 -5.21
N HIS A 164 -15.29 -6.24 -5.82
CA HIS A 164 -15.83 -7.41 -5.13
C HIS A 164 -14.76 -8.21 -4.39
N THR A 165 -13.58 -8.37 -4.98
CA THR A 165 -12.45 -9.08 -4.32
C THR A 165 -11.91 -8.37 -3.08
N LYS A 166 -12.33 -7.11 -2.84
CA LYS A 166 -12.02 -6.37 -1.60
C LYS A 166 -13.04 -6.58 -0.49
N LYS A 167 -14.11 -7.35 -0.75
CA LYS A 167 -15.05 -7.76 0.29
C LYS A 167 -14.42 -8.85 1.14
N THR A 168 -13.72 -8.44 2.20
CA THR A 168 -12.95 -9.38 3.01
C THR A 168 -13.74 -9.84 4.24
N THR A 169 -13.53 -11.10 4.61
CA THR A 169 -13.98 -11.66 5.88
C THR A 169 -12.76 -12.17 6.62
N LEU A 170 -12.67 -11.84 7.90
CA LEU A 170 -11.65 -12.33 8.81
C LEU A 170 -12.23 -13.49 9.61
N TYR A 171 -11.42 -14.48 9.95
CA TYR A 171 -11.84 -15.56 10.84
C TYR A 171 -10.94 -15.60 12.07
N LYS A 172 -11.52 -15.70 13.27
CA LYS A 172 -10.76 -15.88 14.51
C LYS A 172 -11.52 -16.75 15.49
N LYS A 173 -10.89 -17.84 15.97
CA LYS A 173 -11.48 -18.80 16.91
C LYS A 173 -12.80 -19.40 16.43
N GLY A 174 -12.91 -19.66 15.13
CA GLY A 174 -14.13 -20.19 14.50
C GLY A 174 -15.17 -19.14 14.13
N ASP A 175 -15.07 -17.92 14.68
CA ASP A 175 -15.99 -16.82 14.37
C ASP A 175 -15.53 -16.03 13.13
N SER A 176 -16.50 -15.54 12.36
CA SER A 176 -16.27 -14.58 11.28
C SER A 176 -16.35 -13.14 11.80
N TRP A 177 -15.45 -12.30 11.32
CA TRP A 177 -15.31 -10.89 11.68
C TRP A 177 -15.31 -10.05 10.40
N ARG A 178 -15.94 -8.88 10.44
CA ARG A 178 -15.90 -7.86 9.38
C ARG A 178 -15.57 -6.50 9.96
N LYS A 179 -15.04 -5.63 9.11
CA LYS A 179 -14.73 -4.25 9.47
C LYS A 179 -16.05 -3.50 9.72
N LEU A 180 -16.11 -2.75 10.81
CA LEU A 180 -17.31 -2.06 11.30
C LEU A 180 -17.96 -1.12 10.26
N ALA A 181 -17.13 -0.45 9.46
CA ALA A 181 -17.57 0.61 8.58
C ALA A 181 -17.96 0.13 7.18
N SER A 182 -17.44 -1.01 6.73
CA SER A 182 -17.63 -1.53 5.37
C SER A 182 -17.13 -2.98 5.27
N ASP A 183 -17.67 -3.76 4.34
CA ASP A 183 -17.07 -5.05 3.96
C ASP A 183 -15.82 -4.89 3.07
N PHE A 184 -15.57 -3.68 2.56
CA PHE A 184 -14.40 -3.31 1.78
C PHE A 184 -13.14 -3.19 2.65
N ASP A 185 -12.09 -3.91 2.28
CA ASP A 185 -10.75 -3.76 2.85
C ASP A 185 -9.68 -4.18 1.85
N VAL A 186 -8.65 -3.35 1.65
CA VAL A 186 -7.45 -3.76 0.92
C VAL A 186 -6.50 -4.37 1.93
N THR A 187 -6.61 -5.68 2.13
CA THR A 187 -5.81 -6.38 3.13
C THR A 187 -4.37 -6.56 2.65
N MET A 188 -3.42 -6.28 3.53
CA MET A 188 -2.02 -6.57 3.25
C MET A 188 -1.83 -8.07 3.10
N GLY A 189 -1.29 -8.49 1.95
CA GLY A 189 -1.11 -9.89 1.60
C GLY A 189 -2.27 -10.50 0.82
N SER A 190 -3.37 -9.80 0.53
CA SER A 190 -4.30 -10.22 -0.53
C SER A 190 -3.57 -10.38 -1.88
N PHE A 191 -4.09 -11.23 -2.78
CA PHE A 191 -3.46 -11.50 -4.07
C PHE A 191 -3.20 -10.23 -4.87
N ASP A 192 -4.20 -9.35 -4.94
CA ASP A 192 -4.19 -8.12 -5.73
C ASP A 192 -4.02 -6.84 -4.89
N GLY A 193 -3.73 -6.98 -3.59
CA GLY A 193 -3.59 -5.83 -2.69
C GLY A 193 -2.43 -4.94 -3.10
N ALA A 194 -1.40 -5.55 -3.70
CA ALA A 194 -0.21 -4.88 -4.15
C ALA A 194 -0.48 -3.98 -5.35
N GLU A 195 -1.09 -4.56 -6.37
CA GLU A 195 -1.52 -3.94 -7.61
C GLU A 195 -2.55 -2.86 -7.31
N THR A 196 -3.43 -3.07 -6.32
CA THR A 196 -4.37 -2.04 -5.87
C THR A 196 -3.66 -0.78 -5.36
N CYS A 197 -2.60 -0.94 -4.54
CA CYS A 197 -1.78 0.18 -4.09
C CYS A 197 -1.08 0.89 -5.25
N GLU A 198 -0.60 0.16 -6.25
CA GLU A 198 0.01 0.75 -7.44
C GLU A 198 -1.01 1.50 -8.29
N LEU A 199 -2.19 0.95 -8.53
CA LEU A 199 -3.27 1.64 -9.25
C LEU A 199 -3.68 2.94 -8.56
N VAL A 200 -3.84 2.93 -7.23
CA VAL A 200 -4.10 4.14 -6.45
C VAL A 200 -2.90 5.09 -6.48
N GLY A 201 -1.67 4.57 -6.43
CA GLY A 201 -0.45 5.34 -6.52
C GLY A 201 -0.33 6.14 -7.83
N LEU A 202 -0.79 5.58 -8.96
CA LEU A 202 -0.83 6.31 -10.24
C LEU A 202 -1.76 7.53 -10.17
N TYR A 203 -2.93 7.35 -9.59
CA TYR A 203 -3.88 8.45 -9.39
C TYR A 203 -3.31 9.52 -8.44
N LEU A 204 -2.66 9.13 -7.34
CA LEU A 204 -2.04 10.07 -6.41
C LEU A 204 -0.88 10.84 -7.07
N LEU A 205 -0.03 10.16 -7.85
CA LEU A 205 1.02 10.82 -8.64
C LEU A 205 0.45 11.83 -9.63
N SER A 206 -0.70 11.54 -10.26
CA SER A 206 -1.35 12.48 -11.17
C SER A 206 -1.72 13.80 -10.50
N GLN A 207 -2.11 13.77 -9.21
CA GLN A 207 -2.45 14.97 -8.45
C GLN A 207 -1.22 15.77 -8.00
N LEU A 208 -0.08 15.10 -7.84
CA LEU A 208 1.18 15.74 -7.47
C LEU A 208 1.89 16.39 -8.67
N LYS A 209 1.49 16.05 -9.90
CA LYS A 209 2.13 16.52 -11.15
C LYS A 209 2.18 18.04 -11.30
N ASN A 210 1.22 18.76 -10.74
CA ASN A 210 1.14 20.22 -10.82
C ASN A 210 1.97 20.95 -9.76
N LEU A 211 2.69 20.21 -8.91
CA LEU A 211 3.62 20.78 -7.96
C LEU A 211 4.99 20.96 -8.62
N ASN A 212 5.76 21.96 -8.18
CA ASN A 212 7.11 22.23 -8.69
C ASN A 212 8.14 21.25 -8.08
N ILE A 213 7.89 19.96 -8.25
CA ILE A 213 8.70 18.85 -7.76
C ILE A 213 8.78 17.75 -8.83
N ILE A 214 9.85 16.98 -8.79
CA ILE A 214 9.96 15.71 -9.51
C ILE A 214 9.72 14.63 -8.47
N VAL A 215 8.60 13.93 -8.55
CA VAL A 215 8.13 12.96 -7.53
C VAL A 215 7.96 11.58 -8.13
N GLY A 216 8.20 10.56 -7.31
CA GLY A 216 7.80 9.19 -7.56
C GLY A 216 7.34 8.47 -6.29
N LEU A 217 6.73 7.30 -6.49
CA LEU A 217 6.23 6.43 -5.43
C LEU A 217 6.73 5.01 -5.64
N TYR A 218 7.15 4.38 -4.55
CA TYR A 218 7.23 2.94 -4.40
C TYR A 218 6.21 2.55 -3.33
N ARG A 219 5.03 2.10 -3.75
CA ARG A 219 3.97 1.70 -2.80
C ARG A 219 3.61 2.86 -1.86
N ASP A 220 3.76 2.66 -0.56
CA ASP A 220 3.55 3.65 0.51
C ASP A 220 4.68 4.67 0.64
N ASP A 221 5.88 4.36 0.14
CA ASP A 221 7.06 5.21 0.22
C ASP A 221 7.13 6.19 -0.96
N GLY A 222 7.22 7.48 -0.67
CA GLY A 222 7.37 8.55 -1.65
C GLY A 222 8.67 9.34 -1.51
N LEU A 223 9.25 9.67 -2.66
CA LEU A 223 10.49 10.46 -2.75
C LEU A 223 10.32 11.53 -3.83
N ALA A 224 10.74 12.75 -3.54
CA ALA A 224 10.69 13.84 -4.51
C ALA A 224 11.90 14.76 -4.38
N VAL A 225 12.27 15.43 -5.47
CA VAL A 225 13.27 16.51 -5.49
C VAL A 225 12.68 17.83 -5.97
N THR A 226 13.23 18.93 -5.48
CA THR A 226 12.86 20.28 -5.91
C THR A 226 14.04 21.24 -5.87
N THR A 227 14.03 22.24 -6.75
CA THR A 227 14.95 23.40 -6.70
C THR A 227 14.36 24.59 -5.96
N GLN A 228 13.15 24.46 -5.40
CA GLN A 228 12.49 25.49 -4.63
C GLN A 228 13.32 25.90 -3.40
N SER A 229 13.19 27.16 -3.00
CA SER A 229 13.76 27.65 -1.74
C SER A 229 13.16 26.91 -0.54
N ALA A 230 13.82 26.95 0.62
CA ALA A 230 13.33 26.25 1.81
C ALA A 230 11.91 26.66 2.22
N ARG A 231 11.58 27.95 2.07
CA ARG A 231 10.24 28.50 2.35
C ARG A 231 9.19 27.96 1.39
N GLU A 232 9.51 27.90 0.10
CA GLU A 232 8.62 27.35 -0.92
C GLU A 232 8.43 25.85 -0.75
N ALA A 233 9.50 25.13 -0.41
CA ALA A 233 9.44 23.70 -0.14
C ALA A 233 8.51 23.39 1.07
N GLU A 234 8.53 24.19 2.14
CA GLU A 234 7.57 24.04 3.23
C GLU A 234 6.12 24.35 2.79
N SER A 235 5.91 25.27 1.86
CA SER A 235 4.60 25.49 1.25
C SER A 235 4.16 24.27 0.42
N THR A 236 5.06 23.73 -0.40
CA THR A 236 4.83 22.51 -1.19
C THR A 236 4.53 21.31 -0.29
N LYS A 237 5.26 21.13 0.82
CA LYS A 237 4.98 20.12 1.84
C LYS A 237 3.54 20.18 2.33
N LYS A 238 3.02 21.38 2.66
CA LYS A 238 1.63 21.57 3.08
C LYS A 238 0.63 21.20 1.98
N LYS A 239 0.94 21.51 0.71
CA LYS A 239 0.12 21.11 -0.44
C LYS A 239 0.09 19.58 -0.61
N ILE A 240 1.25 18.92 -0.49
CA ILE A 240 1.33 17.45 -0.50
C ILE A 240 0.45 16.88 0.61
N CYS A 241 0.62 17.33 1.87
CA CYS A 241 -0.24 16.88 2.97
C CYS A 241 -1.74 17.08 2.70
N LYS A 242 -2.11 18.22 2.10
CA LYS A 242 -3.50 18.51 1.73
C LYS A 242 -4.01 17.54 0.67
N ILE A 243 -3.25 17.28 -0.39
CA ILE A 243 -3.60 16.33 -1.46
C ILE A 243 -3.89 14.95 -0.87
N PHE A 244 -3.00 14.43 -0.03
CA PHE A 244 -3.22 13.13 0.60
C PHE A 244 -4.44 13.14 1.54
N LYS A 245 -4.61 14.19 2.34
CA LYS A 245 -5.76 14.35 3.23
C LYS A 245 -7.10 14.42 2.48
N ASP A 246 -7.15 15.12 1.35
CA ASP A 246 -8.33 15.21 0.49
C ASP A 246 -8.67 13.85 -0.17
N ASN A 247 -7.71 12.91 -0.20
CA ASN A 247 -7.91 11.52 -0.60
C ASN A 247 -8.18 10.57 0.58
N GLY A 248 -8.34 11.09 1.80
CA GLY A 248 -8.58 10.29 3.01
C GLY A 248 -7.32 9.60 3.55
N LEU A 249 -6.14 9.98 3.07
CA LEU A 249 -4.86 9.39 3.47
C LEU A 249 -4.10 10.33 4.42
N ASN A 250 -3.35 9.72 5.34
CA ASN A 250 -2.40 10.44 6.18
C ASN A 250 -0.97 10.09 5.73
N ILE A 251 -0.07 11.07 5.79
CA ILE A 251 1.34 10.86 5.48
C ILE A 251 2.22 11.39 6.61
N THR A 252 3.38 10.77 6.79
CA THR A 252 4.53 11.42 7.42
C THR A 252 5.39 12.00 6.31
N ILE A 253 5.89 13.23 6.48
CA ILE A 253 6.70 13.89 5.43
C ILE A 253 7.81 14.74 6.03
N GLU A 254 9.01 14.53 5.52
CA GLU A 254 10.15 15.41 5.68
C GLU A 254 10.39 16.22 4.41
N ALA A 255 10.92 17.43 4.56
CA ALA A 255 11.25 18.33 3.46
C ALA A 255 12.63 18.93 3.69
N ASN A 256 13.17 19.61 2.67
CA ASN A 256 14.43 20.35 2.76
C ASN A 256 15.65 19.49 3.11
N LYS A 257 15.60 18.19 2.79
CA LYS A 257 16.70 17.26 3.09
C LYS A 257 17.72 17.25 1.96
N LYS A 258 19.00 17.19 2.32
CA LYS A 258 20.11 16.95 1.37
C LYS A 258 20.52 15.49 1.30
N ALA A 259 20.23 14.72 2.34
CA ALA A 259 20.37 13.28 2.37
C ALA A 259 19.13 12.64 3.00
N VAL A 260 18.69 11.51 2.46
CA VAL A 260 17.54 10.74 2.95
C VAL A 260 17.81 9.24 2.84
N ASP A 261 17.25 8.47 3.75
CA ASP A 261 17.16 7.01 3.62
C ASP A 261 15.82 6.64 2.99
N PHE A 262 15.85 5.81 1.94
CA PHE A 262 14.68 5.38 1.18
C PHE A 262 14.89 3.96 0.66
N LEU A 263 13.99 3.03 0.99
CA LEU A 263 14.07 1.60 0.64
C LEU A 263 15.44 0.96 0.93
N ASP A 264 15.93 1.13 2.16
CA ASP A 264 17.23 0.64 2.63
C ASP A 264 18.45 1.18 1.84
N ILE A 265 18.27 2.34 1.19
CA ILE A 265 19.35 3.06 0.48
C ILE A 265 19.43 4.49 1.01
N SER A 266 20.63 4.93 1.38
CA SER A 266 20.93 6.34 1.63
C SER A 266 21.21 7.04 0.31
N PHE A 267 20.54 8.16 0.05
CA PHE A 267 20.78 9.05 -1.09
C PHE A 267 21.33 10.38 -0.58
N ASP A 268 22.40 10.90 -1.19
CA ASP A 268 22.99 12.20 -0.83
C ASP A 268 23.15 13.11 -2.06
N LEU A 269 22.37 14.19 -2.11
CA LEU A 269 22.41 15.16 -3.21
C LEU A 269 23.69 16.01 -3.24
N ARG A 270 24.43 16.12 -2.14
CA ARG A 270 25.66 16.94 -2.03
C ARG A 270 26.83 16.29 -2.74
N THR A 271 26.92 14.98 -2.59
CA THR A 271 27.97 14.15 -3.20
C THR A 271 27.48 13.51 -4.50
N GLY A 272 26.16 13.40 -4.67
CA GLY A 272 25.53 12.69 -5.77
C GLY A 272 25.62 11.18 -5.66
N THR A 273 25.89 10.65 -4.46
CA THR A 273 26.12 9.22 -4.21
C THR A 273 24.92 8.55 -3.56
N HIS A 274 24.88 7.21 -3.67
CA HIS A 274 23.90 6.36 -2.99
C HIS A 274 24.57 5.11 -2.39
N LEU A 275 24.15 4.68 -1.19
CA LEU A 275 24.73 3.54 -0.47
C LEU A 275 23.64 2.62 0.05
N LYS A 276 23.80 1.30 -0.12
CA LYS A 276 22.90 0.30 0.48
C LYS A 276 23.27 0.10 1.94
N HIS A 277 22.27 -0.06 2.80
CA HIS A 277 22.48 -0.48 4.19
C HIS A 277 22.74 -1.98 4.23
N ASP A 278 23.99 -2.39 4.47
CA ASP A 278 24.34 -3.79 4.73
C ASP A 278 24.01 -4.15 6.19
N PHE A 279 22.89 -4.82 6.41
CA PHE A 279 22.47 -5.30 7.73
C PHE A 279 23.30 -6.49 8.27
N THR A 280 24.38 -6.90 7.60
CA THR A 280 25.14 -8.12 7.94
C THR A 280 26.13 -7.97 9.11
N ASN A 281 26.27 -6.79 9.73
CA ASN A 281 27.33 -6.53 10.72
C ASN A 281 26.87 -6.14 12.14
N THR A 282 25.63 -6.38 12.56
CA THR A 282 25.15 -5.95 13.90
C THR A 282 24.99 -7.05 14.95
N ILE A 283 25.56 -8.25 14.76
CA ILE A 283 25.71 -9.22 15.85
C ILE A 283 27.15 -9.16 16.36
N PRO A 284 27.43 -8.54 17.52
CA PRO A 284 28.71 -8.72 18.19
C PRO A 284 28.88 -10.22 18.48
N PRO A 285 30.06 -10.83 18.27
CA PRO A 285 30.28 -12.22 18.63
C PRO A 285 29.95 -12.40 20.11
N LEU A 286 29.05 -13.34 20.40
CA LEU A 286 28.74 -13.78 21.76
C LEU A 286 30.07 -14.09 22.45
N GLY A 287 30.42 -13.30 23.46
CA GLY A 287 31.59 -13.52 24.28
C GLY A 287 31.58 -14.95 24.80
N SER A 288 32.65 -15.67 24.51
CA SER A 288 32.89 -17.03 25.01
C SER A 288 32.74 -17.06 26.53
N PRO A 289 32.06 -18.06 27.11
CA PRO A 289 31.92 -18.16 28.56
C PRO A 289 33.30 -18.40 29.17
N THR A 290 33.75 -17.46 30.00
CA THR A 290 34.89 -17.67 30.89
C THR A 290 34.54 -18.77 31.88
N LYS A 291 35.39 -19.80 31.93
CA LYS A 291 35.38 -20.87 32.94
C LYS A 291 35.61 -20.31 34.34
#